data_AF-A0A1B7JX51-F1
#
_entry.id   AF-A0A1B7JX51-F1
#
_cell.length_a   1.000
_cell.length_b   1.000
_cell.length_c   1.000
_cell.angle_alpha   90.00
_cell.angle_beta   90.00
_cell.angle_gamma   90.00
#
_symmetry.space_group_name_H-M   'P 1'
#
loop_
_entity.id
_entity.type
_entity.pdbx_description
1 polymer ?
#
loop_
_entity_poly.entity_id
_entity_poly.type
_entity_poly.pdbx_seq_one_letter_code
_entity_poly.pdbx_strand_id
1 'polypeptide(L)'
;MQSTPDISNDRLLRGLPQNLSHAVKHLARQTRAWFNKQKIAQAEDLFIQYYYESRKGELKSLYAALLAQAATEKIAIQSIVTECLTTVVAAVVYIPKRAIRLTLGMLTYWLTQYHGGQHHGLPSSRDARDLIAGIIRGEVIKLG
;
A
#
# COMPACT_ATOMS: atom_id res chain seq x y z
N MET A 1 -29.01 -3.47 -2.75
CA MET A 1 -27.59 -3.26 -2.41
C MET A 1 -27.04 -2.20 -3.34
N GLN A 2 -26.85 -0.97 -2.87
CA GLN A 2 -26.30 0.12 -3.68
C GLN A 2 -24.78 -0.05 -3.79
N SER A 3 -24.30 -0.36 -5.00
CA SER A 3 -22.89 -0.31 -5.35
C SER A 3 -22.39 1.12 -5.12
N THR A 4 -21.60 1.31 -4.07
CA THR A 4 -20.91 2.58 -3.83
C THR A 4 -20.05 2.87 -5.06
N PRO A 5 -20.08 4.08 -5.64
CA PRO A 5 -19.45 4.28 -6.93
C PRO A 5 -17.94 4.12 -6.81
N ASP A 6 -17.37 3.21 -7.61
CA ASP A 6 -15.92 2.96 -7.82
C ASP A 6 -15.22 4.16 -8.53
N ILE A 7 -15.79 5.36 -8.42
CA ILE A 7 -15.50 6.56 -9.22
C ILE A 7 -14.13 7.16 -8.88
N SER A 8 -13.61 6.95 -7.66
CA SER A 8 -12.34 7.56 -7.25
C SER A 8 -11.11 6.96 -7.95
N ASN A 9 -11.12 5.67 -8.29
CA ASN A 9 -9.94 5.04 -8.91
C ASN A 9 -9.96 5.17 -10.43
N ASP A 10 -11.13 5.16 -11.07
CA ASP A 10 -11.21 5.15 -12.54
C ASP A 10 -10.57 6.38 -13.19
N ARG A 11 -10.62 7.56 -12.55
CA ARG A 11 -9.91 8.75 -13.07
C ARG A 11 -8.39 8.62 -12.97
N LEU A 12 -7.87 7.99 -11.92
CA LEU A 12 -6.43 7.77 -11.71
C LEU A 12 -5.85 6.75 -12.69
N LEU A 13 -6.70 5.86 -13.21
CA LEU A 13 -6.30 4.75 -14.08
C LEU A 13 -6.45 5.05 -15.57
N ARG A 14 -7.12 6.15 -15.97
CA ARG A 14 -7.41 6.49 -17.38
C ARG A 14 -6.18 6.58 -18.30
N GLY A 15 -4.99 6.83 -17.75
CA GLY A 15 -3.74 6.92 -18.50
C GLY A 15 -2.88 5.65 -18.47
N LEU A 16 -3.35 4.59 -17.81
CA LEU A 16 -2.58 3.35 -17.68
C LEU A 16 -2.99 2.33 -18.75
N PRO A 17 -2.04 1.52 -19.25
CA PRO A 17 -2.35 0.33 -20.02
C PRO A 17 -3.37 -0.57 -19.30
N GLN A 18 -4.24 -1.22 -20.07
CA GLN A 18 -5.42 -1.92 -19.54
C GLN A 18 -5.05 -3.04 -18.57
N ASN A 19 -4.01 -3.80 -18.89
CA ASN A 19 -3.38 -4.80 -18.04
C ASN A 19 -2.93 -4.20 -16.70
N LEU A 20 -2.27 -3.04 -16.70
CA LEU A 20 -1.77 -2.39 -15.48
C LEU A 20 -2.93 -1.81 -14.65
N SER A 21 -3.91 -1.20 -15.31
CA SER A 21 -5.16 -0.77 -14.67
C SER A 21 -5.88 -1.92 -13.97
N HIS A 22 -5.95 -3.08 -14.61
CA HIS A 22 -6.57 -4.28 -14.03
C HIS A 22 -5.77 -4.79 -12.83
N ALA A 23 -4.44 -4.83 -12.92
CA ALA A 23 -3.56 -5.23 -11.82
C ALA A 23 -3.72 -4.32 -10.59
N VAL A 24 -3.76 -3.00 -10.78
CA VAL A 24 -4.00 -2.03 -9.69
C VAL A 24 -5.38 -2.24 -9.05
N LYS A 25 -6.44 -2.39 -9.86
CA LYS A 25 -7.79 -2.66 -9.35
C LYS A 25 -7.85 -3.97 -8.57
N HIS A 26 -7.20 -5.01 -9.07
CA HIS A 26 -7.17 -6.31 -8.40
C HIS A 26 -6.42 -6.22 -7.06
N LEU A 27 -5.25 -5.57 -7.02
CA LEU A 27 -4.51 -5.32 -5.79
C LEU A 27 -5.32 -4.51 -4.76
N ALA A 28 -6.04 -3.47 -5.21
CA ALA A 28 -6.88 -2.66 -4.32
C ALA A 28 -8.02 -3.48 -3.71
N ARG A 29 -8.70 -4.34 -4.50
CA ARG A 29 -9.74 -5.24 -3.97
C ARG A 29 -9.19 -6.22 -2.94
N GLN A 30 -8.05 -6.85 -3.24
CA GLN A 30 -7.43 -7.81 -2.33
C GLN A 30 -6.90 -7.14 -1.06
N THR A 31 -6.34 -5.93 -1.17
CA THR A 31 -5.93 -5.14 -0.02
C THR A 31 -7.13 -4.83 0.89
N ARG A 32 -8.25 -4.34 0.32
CA ARG A 32 -9.46 -4.08 1.11
C ARG A 32 -9.97 -5.33 1.80
N ALA A 33 -10.03 -6.45 1.09
CA ALA A 33 -10.47 -7.74 1.63
C ALA A 33 -9.55 -8.21 2.76
N TRP A 34 -8.23 -8.03 2.61
CA TRP A 34 -7.25 -8.36 3.62
C TRP A 34 -7.46 -7.53 4.89
N PHE A 35 -7.56 -6.20 4.78
CA PHE A 35 -7.78 -5.31 5.92
C PHE A 35 -9.09 -5.62 6.66
N ASN A 36 -10.18 -5.91 5.94
CA ASN A 36 -11.46 -6.29 6.55
C ASN A 36 -11.42 -7.59 7.37
N LYS A 37 -10.50 -8.50 7.06
CA LYS A 37 -10.36 -9.77 7.80
C LYS A 37 -9.53 -9.64 9.07
N GLN A 38 -8.77 -8.55 9.22
CA GLN A 38 -7.83 -8.42 10.32
C GLN A 38 -8.55 -8.08 11.63
N LYS A 39 -8.10 -8.72 12.71
CA LYS A 39 -8.55 -8.46 14.08
C LYS A 39 -7.50 -7.69 14.90
N ILE A 40 -6.54 -7.07 14.22
CA ILE A 40 -5.43 -6.35 14.85
C ILE A 40 -5.94 -4.97 15.27
N ALA A 41 -5.93 -4.70 16.58
CA ALA A 41 -6.45 -3.45 17.15
C ALA A 41 -5.53 -2.25 16.89
N GLN A 42 -4.21 -2.45 16.99
CA GLN A 42 -3.23 -1.40 16.80
C GLN A 42 -2.98 -1.14 15.31
N ALA A 43 -3.18 0.10 14.88
CA ALA A 43 -3.05 0.46 13.48
C ALA A 43 -1.61 0.26 12.97
N GLU A 44 -0.59 0.56 13.77
CA GLU A 44 0.81 0.33 13.41
C GLU A 44 1.11 -1.15 13.15
N ASP A 45 0.61 -2.05 13.99
CA ASP A 45 0.80 -3.49 13.84
C ASP A 45 0.05 -4.02 12.61
N LEU A 46 -1.13 -3.46 12.34
CA LEU A 46 -1.92 -3.78 11.16
C LEU A 46 -1.18 -3.41 9.86
N PHE A 47 -0.60 -2.21 9.78
CA PHE A 47 0.18 -1.78 8.60
C PHE A 47 1.51 -2.52 8.47
N ILE A 48 2.17 -2.86 9.59
CA ILE A 48 3.36 -3.72 9.57
C ILE A 48 3.04 -5.11 9.04
N GLN A 49 1.96 -5.73 9.51
CA GLN A 49 1.56 -7.04 9.01
C GLN A 49 1.21 -6.97 7.51
N TYR A 50 0.49 -5.93 7.08
CA TYR A 50 0.21 -5.70 5.66
C TYR A 50 1.49 -5.64 4.81
N TYR A 51 2.53 -4.97 5.31
CA TYR A 51 3.83 -4.90 4.63
C TYR A 51 4.48 -6.28 4.49
N TYR A 52 4.43 -7.13 5.52
CA TYR A 52 4.96 -8.49 5.43
C TYR A 52 4.17 -9.36 4.45
N GLU A 53 2.84 -9.29 4.46
CA GLU A 53 1.98 -10.00 3.52
C GLU A 53 2.28 -9.59 2.07
N SER A 54 2.55 -8.31 1.85
CA SER A 54 2.92 -7.73 0.55
C SER A 54 4.34 -8.12 0.08
N ARG A 55 5.21 -8.56 0.99
CA ARG A 55 6.59 -9.01 0.68
C ARG A 55 6.73 -10.50 0.52
N LYS A 56 6.06 -11.27 1.38
CA LYS A 56 6.31 -12.71 1.55
C LYS A 56 5.04 -13.54 1.70
N GLY A 57 3.90 -12.91 1.97
CA GLY A 57 2.63 -13.60 2.17
C GLY A 57 1.71 -13.56 0.96
N GLU A 58 0.40 -13.53 1.21
CA GLU A 58 -0.62 -13.76 0.16
C GLU A 58 -0.70 -12.63 -0.88
N LEU A 59 -0.25 -11.43 -0.53
CA LEU A 59 -0.24 -10.26 -1.43
C LEU A 59 1.04 -10.14 -2.26
N LYS A 60 2.07 -10.95 -1.97
CA LYS A 60 3.38 -10.90 -2.62
C LYS A 60 3.28 -10.96 -4.14
N SER A 61 2.57 -11.96 -4.67
CA SER A 61 2.49 -12.21 -6.11
C SER A 61 1.84 -11.04 -6.84
N LEU A 62 0.84 -10.40 -6.22
CA LEU A 62 0.14 -9.24 -6.78
C LEU A 62 1.06 -8.03 -6.90
N TYR A 63 1.82 -7.74 -5.83
CA TYR A 63 2.80 -6.66 -5.85
C TYR A 63 3.94 -6.94 -6.84
N ALA A 64 4.49 -8.15 -6.83
CA ALA A 64 5.59 -8.52 -7.73
C ALA A 64 5.17 -8.40 -9.20
N ALA A 65 4.00 -8.93 -9.57
CA ALA A 65 3.47 -8.85 -10.93
C ALA A 65 3.21 -7.41 -11.35
N LEU A 66 2.55 -6.60 -10.49
CA LEU A 66 2.28 -5.20 -10.78
C LEU A 66 3.55 -4.39 -11.00
N LEU A 67 4.55 -4.55 -10.12
CA LEU A 67 5.81 -3.81 -10.19
C LEU A 67 6.66 -4.24 -11.40
N ALA A 68 6.72 -5.54 -11.70
CA ALA A 68 7.42 -6.05 -12.88
C ALA A 68 6.79 -5.49 -14.16
N GLN A 69 5.46 -5.50 -14.25
CA GLN A 69 4.75 -4.99 -15.42
C GLN A 69 4.92 -3.47 -15.57
N ALA A 70 4.81 -2.71 -14.48
CA ALA A 70 5.08 -1.27 -14.49
C ALA A 70 6.50 -0.95 -14.94
N ALA A 71 7.49 -1.77 -14.54
CA ALA A 71 8.88 -1.62 -14.98
C ALA A 71 9.04 -1.91 -16.48
N THR A 72 8.41 -2.97 -17.00
CA THR A 72 8.38 -3.28 -18.44
C THR A 72 7.80 -2.14 -19.27
N GLU A 73 6.72 -1.53 -18.77
CA GLU A 73 6.03 -0.40 -19.44
C GLU A 73 6.69 0.96 -19.15
N LYS A 74 7.73 1.01 -18.31
CA LYS A 74 8.43 2.23 -17.85
C LYS A 74 7.51 3.26 -17.20
N ILE A 75 6.52 2.79 -16.43
CA ILE A 75 5.52 3.62 -15.75
C ILE A 75 5.87 3.76 -14.26
N ALA A 76 5.93 5.00 -13.78
CA ALA A 76 6.06 5.31 -12.36
C ALA A 76 4.72 5.06 -11.63
N ILE A 77 4.48 3.81 -11.23
CA ILE A 77 3.17 3.35 -10.74
C ILE A 77 2.88 3.69 -9.27
N GLN A 78 3.90 4.07 -8.49
CA GLN A 78 3.82 4.22 -7.03
C GLN A 78 2.72 5.19 -6.57
N SER A 79 2.64 6.38 -7.19
CA SER A 79 1.65 7.39 -6.81
C SER A 79 0.22 6.89 -7.02
N ILE A 80 -0.01 6.20 -8.14
CA ILE A 80 -1.33 5.66 -8.49
C ILE A 80 -1.73 4.55 -7.52
N VAL A 81 -0.81 3.64 -7.21
CA VAL A 81 -1.05 2.56 -6.23
C VAL A 81 -1.34 3.18 -4.87
N THR A 82 -0.53 4.12 -4.42
CA THR A 82 -0.71 4.76 -3.11
C THR A 82 -2.09 5.41 -2.98
N GLU A 83 -2.55 6.16 -3.98
CA GLU A 83 -3.89 6.79 -3.95
C GLU A 83 -5.02 5.75 -3.97
N CYS A 84 -4.90 4.73 -4.82
CA CYS A 84 -5.90 3.67 -4.92
C CYS A 84 -6.02 2.90 -3.59
N LEU A 85 -4.87 2.53 -3.01
CA LEU A 85 -4.81 1.82 -1.74
C LEU A 85 -5.30 2.71 -0.59
N THR A 86 -4.92 3.99 -0.55
CA THR A 86 -5.40 4.95 0.45
C THR A 86 -6.92 5.01 0.47
N THR A 87 -7.53 5.07 -0.71
CA THR A 87 -9.00 5.15 -0.83
C THR A 87 -9.68 3.90 -0.27
N VAL A 88 -9.20 2.71 -0.62
CA VAL A 88 -9.84 1.47 -0.16
C VAL A 88 -9.54 1.14 1.30
N VAL A 89 -8.36 1.51 1.81
CA VAL A 89 -7.98 1.31 3.22
C VAL A 89 -8.69 2.32 4.12
N ALA A 90 -8.84 3.57 3.71
CA ALA A 90 -9.60 4.58 4.47
C ALA A 90 -11.09 4.26 4.60
N ALA A 91 -11.62 3.36 3.76
CA ALA A 91 -12.99 2.88 3.89
C ALA A 91 -13.17 1.80 4.98
N VAL A 92 -12.08 1.25 5.51
CA VAL A 92 -12.11 0.10 6.44
C VAL A 92 -11.24 0.29 7.69
N VAL A 93 -10.35 1.28 7.71
CA VAL A 93 -9.49 1.62 8.86
C VAL A 93 -9.84 2.99 9.40
N TYR A 94 -10.08 3.08 10.72
CA TYR A 94 -10.51 4.29 11.42
C TYR A 94 -9.33 5.14 11.92
N ILE A 95 -8.50 5.63 10.99
CA ILE A 95 -7.46 6.64 11.30
C ILE A 95 -7.51 7.76 10.24
N PRO A 96 -6.88 8.93 10.47
CA PRO A 96 -6.90 10.03 9.50
C PRO A 96 -6.40 9.60 8.12
N LYS A 97 -7.15 9.92 7.06
CA LYS A 97 -6.80 9.57 5.66
C LYS A 97 -5.38 10.03 5.27
N ARG A 98 -4.93 11.17 5.80
CA ARG A 98 -3.55 11.65 5.59
C ARG A 98 -2.51 10.69 6.15
N ALA A 99 -2.72 10.14 7.35
CA ALA A 99 -1.81 9.16 7.95
C ALA A 99 -1.78 7.88 7.10
N ILE A 100 -2.94 7.37 6.68
CA ILE A 100 -3.04 6.21 5.77
C ILE A 100 -2.22 6.44 4.51
N ARG A 101 -2.37 7.61 3.87
CA ARG A 101 -1.66 7.96 2.65
C ARG A 101 -0.14 7.98 2.83
N LEU A 102 0.33 8.59 3.92
CA LEU A 102 1.76 8.67 4.24
C LEU A 102 2.33 7.28 4.53
N THR A 103 1.65 6.49 5.36
CA THR A 103 2.03 5.11 5.65
C THR A 103 2.08 4.27 4.39
N LEU A 104 1.04 4.28 3.55
CA LEU A 104 1.02 3.50 2.30
C LEU A 104 2.03 4.00 1.27
N GLY A 105 2.29 5.31 1.19
CA GLY A 105 3.34 5.86 0.33
C GLY A 105 4.72 5.32 0.71
N MET A 106 5.00 5.30 2.02
CA MET A 106 6.24 4.73 2.54
C MET A 106 6.33 3.22 2.30
N LEU A 107 5.26 2.47 2.59
CA LEU A 107 5.23 1.02 2.39
C LEU A 107 5.37 0.64 0.91
N THR A 108 4.68 1.33 0.00
CA THR A 108 4.78 1.07 -1.44
C THR A 108 6.17 1.38 -1.97
N TYR A 109 6.82 2.44 -1.47
CA TYR A 109 8.23 2.71 -1.76
C TYR A 109 9.12 1.54 -1.31
N TRP A 110 9.02 1.10 -0.05
CA TRP A 110 9.79 -0.05 0.44
C TRP A 110 9.51 -1.34 -0.33
N LEU A 111 8.26 -1.57 -0.75
CA LEU A 111 7.89 -2.72 -1.57
C LEU A 111 8.53 -2.66 -2.96
N THR A 112 8.60 -1.47 -3.59
CA THR A 112 9.33 -1.30 -4.86
C THR A 112 10.81 -1.63 -4.70
N GLN A 113 11.45 -1.13 -3.64
CA GLN A 113 12.84 -1.42 -3.34
C GLN A 113 13.05 -2.92 -3.10
N TYR A 114 12.19 -3.55 -2.30
CA TYR A 114 12.24 -4.98 -1.99
C TYR A 114 12.09 -5.84 -3.26
N HIS A 115 11.05 -5.63 -4.05
CA HIS A 115 10.80 -6.44 -5.25
C HIS A 115 11.78 -6.13 -6.39
N GLY A 116 12.45 -4.97 -6.35
CA GLY A 116 13.57 -4.63 -7.23
C GLY A 116 14.94 -5.18 -6.81
N GLY A 117 15.01 -5.98 -5.73
CA GLY A 117 16.26 -6.56 -5.21
C GLY A 117 17.11 -5.62 -4.36
N GLN A 118 16.66 -4.38 -4.12
CA GLN A 118 17.35 -3.36 -3.33
C GLN A 118 17.01 -3.50 -1.83
N HIS A 119 17.46 -4.60 -1.23
CA HIS A 119 17.12 -4.94 0.16
C HIS A 119 17.95 -4.19 1.22
N HIS A 120 19.13 -3.69 0.86
CA HIS A 120 20.14 -3.21 1.82
C HIS A 120 19.79 -1.88 2.52
N GLY A 121 18.78 -1.16 2.03
CA GLY A 121 18.30 0.11 2.59
C GLY A 121 16.91 0.05 3.23
N LEU A 122 16.35 -1.14 3.41
CA LEU A 122 15.04 -1.30 4.03
C LEU A 122 15.16 -1.25 5.56
N PRO A 123 14.23 -0.58 6.26
CA PRO A 123 14.27 -0.49 7.72
C PRO A 123 14.14 -1.87 8.37
N SER A 124 14.69 -1.99 9.58
CA SER A 124 14.41 -3.14 10.43
C SER A 124 12.92 -3.19 10.80
N SER A 125 12.45 -4.34 11.28
CA SER A 125 11.06 -4.50 11.74
C SER A 125 10.69 -3.47 12.83
N ARG A 126 11.66 -3.15 13.71
CA ARG A 126 11.48 -2.19 14.79
C ARG A 126 11.37 -0.77 14.24
N ASP A 127 12.33 -0.36 13.41
CA ASP A 127 12.35 0.99 12.84
C ASP A 127 11.12 1.23 11.96
N ALA A 128 10.71 0.22 11.19
CA ALA A 128 9.50 0.29 10.39
C ALA A 128 8.26 0.53 11.26
N ARG A 129 8.15 -0.17 12.39
CA ARG A 129 7.02 0.00 13.33
C ARG A 129 7.03 1.40 13.94
N ASP A 130 8.20 1.87 14.38
CA ASP A 130 8.34 3.20 14.99
C ASP A 130 8.01 4.31 13.99
N LEU A 131 8.47 4.18 12.74
CA LEU A 131 8.13 5.08 11.63
C LEU A 131 6.62 5.16 11.39
N ILE A 132 5.95 4.01 11.29
CA ILE A 132 4.51 3.96 11.09
C ILE A 132 3.78 4.56 12.29
N ALA A 133 4.21 4.22 13.50
CA ALA A 133 3.58 4.71 14.72
C ALA A 133 3.66 6.24 14.84
N GLY A 134 4.82 6.85 14.53
CA GLY A 134 4.93 8.31 14.53
C GLY A 134 4.10 8.98 13.43
N ILE A 135 3.98 8.38 12.23
CA ILE A 135 3.06 8.89 11.19
C ILE A 135 1.61 8.86 11.68
N ILE A 136 1.18 7.75 12.31
CA ILE A 136 -0.20 7.58 12.77
C ILE A 136 -0.52 8.53 13.92
N ARG A 137 0.43 8.74 14.85
CA ARG A 137 0.28 9.68 15.97
C ARG A 137 0.48 11.14 15.59
N GLY A 138 1.00 11.43 14.39
CA GLY A 138 1.33 12.80 13.96
C GLY A 138 2.57 13.36 14.68
N GLU A 139 3.45 12.50 15.18
CA GLU A 139 4.66 12.86 15.90
C GLU A 139 5.84 13.04 14.92
N VAL A 140 6.68 14.04 15.15
CA VAL A 140 7.98 14.13 14.47
C VAL A 140 8.92 13.14 15.14
N ILE A 141 9.21 12.04 14.46
CA ILE A 141 10.17 11.04 14.93
C ILE A 141 11.58 11.65 14.84
N LYS A 142 12.23 11.83 15.98
CA LYS A 142 13.67 12.13 16.02
C LYS A 142 14.41 10.81 15.84
N LEU A 143 15.01 10.62 14.67
CA LEU A 143 16.01 9.57 14.47
C LEU A 143 17.29 10.04 15.18
N GLY A 144 17.65 9.35 16.26
CA GLY A 144 18.88 9.59 17.02
C GLY A 144 20.08 8.86 16.43
#